data_AF-A0A0N4Y010-F1
#
_entry.id   AF-A0A0N4Y010-F1
#
_cell.length_a   1.000
_cell.length_b   1.000
_cell.length_c   1.000
_cell.angle_alpha   90.00
_cell.angle_beta   90.00
_cell.angle_gamma   90.00
#
_symmetry.space_group_name_H-M   'P 1'
#
loop_
_entity.id
_entity.type
_entity.pdbx_description
1 polymer ?
#
loop_
_entity_poly.entity_id
_entity_poly.type
_entity_poly.pdbx_seq_one_letter_code
_entity_poly.pdbx_strand_id
1 'polypeptide(L)'
;MATALAHAASNLRPKCAYEDADLCLYVQFAFDENQEALILMHELIPEASRKHAWKTLWKAQENLKKILEGNKEHKFELMEALGSELEAHVAVKAECKDKTKCETVLNLLAKSMGFTIGALKQALPDKKDDIQDRYNLVFGERGSGSGNYAEDMYYAAEDVLYMLENEQSESV
;
A
#
# COMPACT_ATOMS: atom_id res chain seq x y z
N MET A 1 23.89 27.49 -8.70
CA MET A 1 23.51 27.16 -7.32
C MET A 1 22.59 25.96 -7.37
N ALA A 2 23.12 24.77 -7.07
CA ALA A 2 22.34 23.54 -7.04
C ALA A 2 21.85 23.33 -5.59
N THR A 3 20.57 23.52 -5.37
CA THR A 3 19.93 23.25 -4.08
C THR A 3 19.71 21.74 -4.00
N ALA A 4 20.60 21.05 -3.29
CA ALA A 4 20.38 19.66 -2.91
C ALA A 4 19.24 19.64 -1.89
N LEU A 5 18.08 19.12 -2.30
CA LEU A 5 17.03 18.70 -1.38
C LEU A 5 17.55 17.50 -0.61
N ALA A 6 18.12 17.77 0.56
CA ALA A 6 18.36 16.75 1.56
C ALA A 6 17.00 16.17 1.97
N HIS A 7 16.68 14.98 1.46
CA HIS A 7 15.67 14.13 2.06
C HIS A 7 16.10 13.96 3.52
N ALA A 8 15.31 14.51 4.44
CA ALA A 8 15.48 14.25 5.85
C ALA A 8 15.22 12.76 6.05
N ALA A 9 16.29 11.97 6.01
CA ALA A 9 16.26 10.58 6.44
C ALA A 9 15.77 10.60 7.89
N SER A 10 14.52 10.19 8.07
CA SER A 10 13.91 9.96 9.37
C SER A 10 14.88 9.09 10.18
N ASN A 11 15.47 9.65 11.24
CA ASN A 11 16.40 8.97 12.16
C ASN A 11 15.69 7.95 13.07
N LEU A 12 14.49 7.49 12.72
CA LEU A 12 13.90 6.30 13.30
C LEU A 12 14.52 5.11 12.56
N ARG A 13 15.57 4.49 13.12
CA ARG A 13 15.83 3.08 12.78
C ARG A 13 14.55 2.33 13.18
N PRO A 14 13.79 1.77 12.22
CA PRO A 14 12.51 1.12 12.55
C PRO A 14 12.78 0.06 13.60
N LYS A 15 12.06 0.10 14.73
CA LYS A 15 12.19 -0.95 15.76
C LYS A 15 11.90 -2.32 15.16
N CYS A 16 10.98 -2.33 14.20
CA CYS A 16 10.65 -3.44 13.33
C CYS A 16 11.90 -4.16 12.77
N ALA A 17 12.91 -3.44 12.26
CA ALA A 17 14.05 -4.05 11.54
C ALA A 17 14.95 -4.95 12.40
N TYR A 18 14.80 -4.89 13.73
CA TYR A 18 15.48 -5.80 14.65
C TYR A 18 14.73 -7.11 14.89
N GLU A 19 13.44 -7.17 14.55
CA GLU A 19 12.58 -8.35 14.76
C GLU A 19 12.39 -9.14 13.45
N ASP A 20 12.14 -8.47 12.32
CA ASP A 20 11.96 -9.12 11.01
C ASP A 20 12.40 -8.18 9.87
N ALA A 21 13.64 -8.33 9.40
CA ALA A 21 14.22 -7.40 8.43
C ALA A 21 13.45 -7.34 7.09
N ASP A 22 12.91 -8.47 6.63
CA ASP A 22 12.24 -8.54 5.33
C ASP A 22 10.82 -7.96 5.40
N LEU A 23 10.06 -8.26 6.46
CA LEU A 23 8.76 -7.63 6.70
C LEU A 23 8.89 -6.11 6.75
N CYS A 24 9.86 -5.61 7.51
CA CYS A 24 10.02 -4.17 7.71
C CYS A 24 10.52 -3.45 6.46
N LEU A 25 11.30 -4.12 5.62
CA LEU A 25 11.68 -3.58 4.32
C LEU A 25 10.44 -3.36 3.44
N TYR A 26 9.56 -4.35 3.35
CA TYR A 26 8.30 -4.21 2.60
C TYR A 26 7.40 -3.13 3.18
N VAL A 27 7.24 -3.08 4.52
CA VAL A 27 6.44 -2.02 5.18
C VAL A 27 7.04 -0.64 4.92
N GLN A 28 8.36 -0.49 4.95
CA GLN A 28 9.01 0.80 4.67
C GLN A 28 8.76 1.24 3.22
N PHE A 29 8.86 0.33 2.25
CA PHE A 29 8.57 0.67 0.86
C PHE A 29 7.11 1.06 0.63
N ALA A 30 6.15 0.35 1.25
CA ALA A 30 4.75 0.75 1.22
C ALA A 30 4.55 2.15 1.85
N PHE A 31 5.17 2.39 3.01
CA PHE A 31 5.10 3.68 3.71
C PHE A 31 5.66 4.83 2.85
N ASP A 32 6.78 4.62 2.17
CA ASP A 32 7.43 5.63 1.34
C ASP A 32 6.58 5.95 0.08
N GLU A 33 6.03 4.94 -0.59
CA GLU A 33 5.14 5.12 -1.75
C GLU A 33 3.83 5.82 -1.38
N ASN A 34 3.22 5.47 -0.24
CA ASN A 34 2.05 6.17 0.29
C ASN A 34 2.38 7.62 0.66
N GLN A 35 3.56 7.89 1.23
CA GLN A 35 3.99 9.26 1.53
C GLN A 35 4.15 10.09 0.25
N GLU A 36 4.75 9.53 -0.79
CA GLU A 36 4.88 10.21 -2.09
C GLU A 36 3.51 10.46 -2.73
N ALA A 37 2.61 9.48 -2.68
CA ALA A 37 1.24 9.63 -3.16
C ALA A 37 0.47 10.74 -2.42
N LEU A 38 0.60 10.83 -1.08
CA LEU A 38 -0.01 11.92 -0.28
C LEU A 38 0.49 13.30 -0.70
N ILE A 39 1.80 13.44 -0.96
CA ILE A 39 2.39 14.69 -1.45
C ILE A 39 1.83 15.05 -2.82
N LEU A 40 1.82 14.10 -3.76
CA LEU A 40 1.30 14.35 -5.11
C LEU A 40 -0.20 14.62 -5.13
N MET A 41 -0.99 14.01 -4.25
CA MET A 41 -2.42 14.35 -4.12
C MET A 41 -2.63 15.82 -3.75
N HIS A 42 -1.77 16.40 -2.89
CA HIS A 42 -1.84 17.81 -2.55
C HIS A 42 -1.53 18.72 -3.75
N GLU A 43 -0.60 18.33 -4.59
CA GLU A 43 -0.14 19.09 -5.76
C GLU A 43 -1.08 18.97 -6.96
N LEU A 44 -1.65 17.77 -7.17
CA LEU A 44 -2.31 17.40 -8.41
C LEU A 44 -3.84 17.36 -8.31
N ILE A 45 -4.40 17.12 -7.12
CA ILE A 45 -5.86 17.03 -6.91
C ILE A 45 -6.36 18.30 -6.20
N PRO A 46 -7.36 19.00 -6.77
CA PRO A 46 -7.93 20.19 -6.13
C PRO A 46 -8.40 19.91 -4.71
N GLU A 47 -8.17 20.86 -3.80
CA GLU A 47 -8.48 20.70 -2.37
C GLU A 47 -9.94 20.28 -2.09
N ALA A 48 -10.89 20.83 -2.85
CA ALA A 48 -12.31 20.50 -2.73
C ALA A 48 -12.62 19.02 -3.06
N SER A 49 -11.75 18.37 -3.83
CA SER A 49 -11.91 17.00 -4.29
C SER A 49 -10.97 16.03 -3.59
N ARG A 50 -9.82 16.44 -3.03
CA ARG A 50 -8.82 15.49 -2.49
C ARG A 50 -9.12 14.91 -1.11
N LYS A 51 -10.09 15.48 -0.38
CA LYS A 51 -10.21 15.30 1.08
C LYS A 51 -10.43 13.83 1.48
N HIS A 52 -11.23 13.10 0.71
CA HIS A 52 -11.54 11.71 1.02
C HIS A 52 -10.34 10.81 0.71
N ALA A 53 -9.83 10.83 -0.53
CA ALA A 53 -8.65 10.06 -0.93
C ALA A 53 -7.47 10.28 0.02
N TRP A 54 -7.17 11.54 0.36
CA TRP A 54 -6.07 11.88 1.26
C TRP A 54 -6.28 11.33 2.67
N LYS A 55 -7.48 11.49 3.25
CA LYS A 55 -7.77 11.03 4.60
C LYS A 55 -7.68 9.52 4.70
N THR A 56 -8.17 8.80 3.70
CA THR A 56 -8.13 7.35 3.67
C THR A 56 -6.70 6.86 3.50
N LEU A 57 -5.92 7.43 2.58
CA LEU A 57 -4.50 7.09 2.44
C LEU A 57 -3.68 7.41 3.70
N TRP A 58 -4.01 8.49 4.42
CA TRP A 58 -3.37 8.79 5.70
C TRP A 58 -3.60 7.69 6.75
N LYS A 59 -4.78 7.06 6.77
CA LYS A 59 -5.02 5.91 7.67
C LYS A 59 -4.11 4.73 7.32
N ALA A 60 -3.92 4.44 6.03
CA ALA A 60 -2.98 3.41 5.61
C ALA A 60 -1.57 3.71 6.13
N GLN A 61 -1.13 4.96 5.98
CA GLN A 61 0.15 5.45 6.50
C GLN A 61 0.30 5.24 8.00
N GLU A 62 -0.76 5.52 8.77
CA GLU A 62 -0.75 5.34 10.23
C GLU A 62 -0.63 3.87 10.64
N ASN A 63 -1.31 2.95 9.95
CA ASN A 63 -1.20 1.52 10.23
C ASN A 63 0.19 0.96 9.91
N LEU A 64 0.76 1.33 8.75
CA LEU A 64 2.14 0.96 8.39
C LEU A 64 3.15 1.53 9.39
N LYS A 65 2.95 2.78 9.83
CA LYS A 65 3.80 3.42 10.85
C LYS A 65 3.84 2.63 12.16
N LYS A 66 2.68 2.16 12.65
CA LYS A 66 2.64 1.37 13.89
C LYS A 66 3.52 0.13 13.80
N ILE A 67 3.53 -0.55 12.66
CA ILE A 67 4.40 -1.72 12.43
C ILE A 67 5.87 -1.30 12.47
N LEU A 68 6.26 -0.23 11.76
CA LEU A 68 7.63 0.30 11.80
C LEU A 68 8.09 0.70 13.22
N GLU A 69 7.15 1.17 14.05
CA GLU A 69 7.35 1.50 15.46
C GLU A 69 7.34 0.28 16.40
N GLY A 70 7.12 -0.94 15.89
CA GLY A 70 7.24 -2.20 16.61
C GLY A 70 5.91 -2.78 17.14
N ASN A 71 4.76 -2.39 16.58
CA ASN A 71 3.50 -3.09 16.84
C ASN A 71 3.59 -4.53 16.27
N LYS A 72 3.19 -5.53 17.08
CA LYS A 72 3.25 -6.96 16.73
C LYS A 72 1.99 -7.50 16.06
N GLU A 73 0.92 -6.71 15.98
CA GLU A 73 -0.34 -7.09 15.31
C GLU A 73 -0.23 -6.94 13.78
N HIS A 74 0.84 -7.49 13.18
CA HIS A 74 1.21 -7.27 11.78
C HIS A 74 0.06 -7.60 10.81
N LYS A 75 -0.62 -8.75 10.98
CA LYS A 75 -1.74 -9.14 10.11
C LYS A 75 -2.82 -8.07 10.07
N PHE A 76 -3.30 -7.65 11.25
CA PHE A 76 -4.40 -6.70 11.36
C PHE A 76 -4.01 -5.34 10.76
N GLU A 77 -2.86 -4.81 11.17
CA GLU A 77 -2.39 -3.50 10.69
C GLU A 77 -2.12 -3.49 9.17
N LEU A 78 -1.60 -4.59 8.60
CA LEU A 78 -1.39 -4.71 7.16
C LEU A 78 -2.71 -4.84 6.38
N MET A 79 -3.70 -5.57 6.90
CA MET A 79 -5.03 -5.67 6.28
C MET A 79 -5.75 -4.31 6.29
N GLU A 80 -5.72 -3.59 7.42
CA GLU A 80 -6.30 -2.24 7.54
C GLU A 80 -5.58 -1.23 6.63
N ALA A 81 -4.26 -1.36 6.48
CA ALA A 81 -3.49 -0.57 5.53
C ALA A 81 -3.92 -0.86 4.07
N LEU A 82 -3.96 -2.14 3.68
CA LEU A 82 -4.35 -2.55 2.32
C LEU A 82 -5.77 -2.11 1.97
N GLY A 83 -6.72 -2.27 2.90
CA GLY A 83 -8.10 -1.80 2.71
C GLY A 83 -8.19 -0.28 2.52
N SER A 84 -7.40 0.47 3.30
CA SER A 84 -7.32 1.93 3.15
C SER A 84 -6.65 2.35 1.83
N GLU A 85 -5.64 1.62 1.35
CA GLU A 85 -5.01 1.86 0.04
C GLU A 85 -6.00 1.61 -1.11
N LEU A 86 -6.78 0.54 -1.04
CA LEU A 86 -7.84 0.22 -2.00
C LEU A 86 -8.91 1.32 -2.06
N GLU A 87 -9.42 1.75 -0.90
CA GLU A 87 -10.42 2.81 -0.81
C GLU A 87 -9.85 4.15 -1.33
N ALA A 88 -8.59 4.47 -1.02
CA ALA A 88 -7.91 5.65 -1.56
C ALA A 88 -7.76 5.58 -3.09
N HIS A 89 -7.44 4.41 -3.65
CA HIS A 89 -7.35 4.20 -5.09
C HIS A 89 -8.69 4.48 -5.79
N VAL A 90 -9.80 3.98 -5.24
CA VAL A 90 -11.16 4.26 -5.75
C VAL A 90 -11.47 5.75 -5.68
N ALA A 91 -11.17 6.39 -4.54
CA ALA A 91 -11.41 7.82 -4.36
C ALA A 91 -10.61 8.66 -5.38
N VAL A 92 -9.33 8.36 -5.61
CA VAL A 92 -8.52 9.04 -6.64
C VAL A 92 -9.12 8.89 -8.02
N LYS A 93 -9.57 7.68 -8.42
CA LYS A 93 -10.23 7.47 -9.73
C LYS A 93 -11.49 8.31 -9.86
N ALA A 94 -12.28 8.45 -8.80
CA ALA A 94 -13.55 9.19 -8.82
C ALA A 94 -13.36 10.71 -8.76
N GLU A 95 -12.40 11.19 -7.97
CA GLU A 95 -12.21 12.61 -7.64
C GLU A 95 -11.32 13.33 -8.66
N CYS A 96 -10.62 12.58 -9.50
CA CYS A 96 -9.66 13.15 -10.42
C CYS A 96 -10.24 13.54 -11.78
N LYS A 97 -10.12 14.83 -12.10
CA LYS A 97 -10.53 15.40 -13.39
C LYS A 97 -9.44 15.30 -14.47
N ASP A 98 -8.16 15.20 -14.09
CA ASP A 98 -7.02 15.11 -15.00
C ASP A 98 -6.44 13.69 -15.01
N LYS A 99 -6.77 12.93 -16.05
CA LYS A 99 -6.45 11.50 -16.17
C LYS A 99 -4.94 11.22 -16.03
N THR A 100 -4.07 12.05 -16.61
CA THR A 100 -2.62 11.80 -16.63
C THR A 100 -2.00 12.01 -15.25
N LYS A 101 -2.43 13.05 -14.53
CA LYS A 101 -1.92 13.35 -13.18
C LYS A 101 -2.29 12.26 -12.18
N CYS A 102 -3.49 11.72 -12.30
CA CYS A 102 -3.95 10.69 -11.37
C CYS A 102 -3.43 9.31 -11.70
N GLU A 103 -3.05 9.03 -12.94
CA GLU A 103 -2.31 7.81 -13.26
C GLU A 103 -1.01 7.71 -12.45
N THR A 104 -0.31 8.82 -12.22
CA THR A 104 0.89 8.82 -11.37
C THR A 104 0.56 8.46 -9.92
N VAL A 105 -0.47 9.08 -9.33
CA VAL A 105 -0.92 8.79 -7.96
C VAL A 105 -1.40 7.34 -7.83
N LEU A 106 -2.19 6.86 -8.80
CA LEU A 106 -2.71 5.49 -8.83
C LEU A 106 -1.57 4.47 -8.95
N ASN A 107 -0.53 4.76 -9.72
CA ASN A 107 0.64 3.88 -9.82
C ASN A 107 1.45 3.81 -8.52
N LEU A 108 1.57 4.92 -7.77
CA LEU A 108 2.22 4.90 -6.45
C LEU A 108 1.39 4.08 -5.46
N LEU A 109 0.06 4.29 -5.42
CA LEU A 109 -0.86 3.47 -4.62
C LEU A 109 -0.73 1.98 -4.97
N ALA A 110 -0.64 1.65 -6.26
CA ALA A 110 -0.45 0.27 -6.70
C ALA A 110 0.90 -0.32 -6.27
N LYS A 111 1.98 0.44 -6.35
CA LYS A 111 3.26 -0.02 -5.78
C LYS A 111 3.14 -0.25 -4.28
N SER A 112 2.51 0.66 -3.55
CA SER A 112 2.28 0.50 -2.11
C SER A 112 1.50 -0.77 -1.81
N MET A 113 0.37 -1.01 -2.48
CA MET A 113 -0.41 -2.24 -2.34
C MET A 113 0.44 -3.49 -2.61
N GLY A 114 1.28 -3.47 -3.65
CA GLY A 114 2.21 -4.56 -3.95
C GLY A 114 3.20 -4.82 -2.81
N PHE A 115 3.74 -3.77 -2.20
CA PHE A 115 4.61 -3.88 -1.04
C PHE A 115 3.87 -4.34 0.23
N THR A 116 2.64 -3.86 0.46
CA THR A 116 1.77 -4.30 1.56
C THR A 116 1.43 -5.79 1.43
N ILE A 117 1.14 -6.28 0.21
CA ILE A 117 0.98 -7.72 -0.08
C ILE A 117 2.30 -8.48 0.20
N GLY A 118 3.44 -7.90 -0.19
CA GLY A 118 4.76 -8.45 0.11
C GLY A 118 4.99 -8.62 1.63
N ALA A 119 4.61 -7.60 2.41
CA ALA A 119 4.68 -7.65 3.88
C ALA A 119 3.71 -8.69 4.46
N LEU A 120 2.49 -8.83 3.93
CA LEU A 120 1.54 -9.85 4.37
C LEU A 120 2.10 -11.26 4.19
N LYS A 121 2.83 -11.53 3.10
CA LYS A 121 3.50 -12.82 2.86
C LYS A 121 4.59 -13.13 3.89
N GLN A 122 5.27 -12.10 4.41
CA GLN A 122 6.26 -12.28 5.49
C GLN A 122 5.57 -12.47 6.84
N ALA A 123 4.54 -11.67 7.11
CA ALA A 123 3.76 -11.74 8.36
C ALA A 123 3.00 -13.07 8.51
N LEU A 124 2.62 -13.69 7.39
CA LEU A 124 1.81 -14.91 7.32
C LEU A 124 2.51 -15.97 6.46
N PRO A 125 3.63 -16.58 6.93
CA PRO A 125 4.41 -17.52 6.13
C PRO A 125 3.58 -18.73 5.69
N ASP A 126 2.65 -19.20 6.53
CA ASP A 126 1.75 -20.33 6.21
C ASP A 126 0.72 -20.01 5.11
N LYS A 127 0.53 -18.73 4.77
CA LYS A 127 -0.40 -18.23 3.75
C LYS A 127 0.30 -17.64 2.53
N LYS A 128 1.63 -17.67 2.52
CA LYS A 128 2.43 -17.05 1.46
C LYS A 128 2.04 -17.54 0.07
N ASP A 129 1.83 -18.84 -0.10
CA ASP A 129 1.48 -19.46 -1.37
C ASP A 129 0.04 -19.09 -1.78
N ASP A 130 -0.92 -19.14 -0.86
CA ASP A 130 -2.31 -18.70 -1.11
C ASP A 130 -2.36 -17.23 -1.57
N ILE A 131 -1.60 -16.34 -0.92
CA ILE A 131 -1.50 -14.92 -1.28
C ILE A 131 -0.82 -14.77 -2.65
N GLN A 132 0.22 -15.55 -2.93
CA GLN A 132 0.91 -15.54 -4.22
C GLN A 132 0.00 -16.02 -5.35
N ASP A 133 -0.85 -17.02 -5.10
CA ASP A 133 -1.81 -17.54 -6.07
C ASP A 133 -2.84 -16.47 -6.43
N ARG A 134 -3.43 -15.76 -5.46
CA ARG A 134 -4.33 -14.62 -5.75
C ARG A 134 -3.66 -13.54 -6.56
N TYR A 135 -2.43 -13.19 -6.22
CA TYR A 135 -1.66 -12.22 -6.99
C TYR A 135 -1.44 -12.68 -8.45
N ASN A 136 -1.11 -13.97 -8.63
CA ASN A 136 -0.86 -14.56 -9.94
C ASN A 136 -2.12 -14.74 -10.79
N LEU A 137 -3.33 -14.81 -10.18
CA LEU A 137 -4.58 -14.84 -10.94
C LEU A 137 -4.77 -13.57 -11.80
N VAL A 138 -4.27 -12.43 -11.31
CA VAL A 138 -4.39 -11.16 -12.02
C VAL A 138 -3.20 -10.89 -12.94
N PHE A 139 -1.98 -11.04 -12.43
CA PHE A 139 -0.76 -10.71 -13.20
C PHE A 139 -0.20 -11.88 -14.05
N GLY A 140 -0.73 -13.08 -13.87
CA GLY A 140 -0.15 -14.31 -14.42
C GLY A 140 1.27 -14.56 -13.90
N GLU A 141 1.95 -15.55 -14.48
CA GLU A 141 3.35 -15.86 -14.14
C GLU A 141 4.35 -14.82 -14.66
N ARG A 142 3.94 -13.94 -15.59
CA ARG A 142 4.80 -12.94 -16.24
C ARG A 142 4.85 -11.59 -15.51
N GLY A 143 4.01 -11.39 -14.49
CA GLY A 143 4.06 -10.21 -13.62
C GLY A 143 3.45 -8.93 -14.19
N SER A 144 3.85 -7.80 -13.63
CA SER A 144 3.22 -6.47 -13.71
C SER A 144 3.43 -5.67 -15.01
N GLY A 145 3.80 -6.31 -16.12
CA GLY A 145 4.13 -5.64 -17.39
C GLY A 145 2.95 -5.10 -18.20
N SER A 146 1.78 -4.89 -17.60
CA SER A 146 0.57 -4.44 -18.30
C SER A 146 0.49 -2.91 -18.42
N GLY A 147 -0.22 -2.42 -19.43
CA GLY A 147 -0.55 -0.99 -19.55
C GLY A 147 -1.57 -0.49 -18.50
N ASN A 148 -2.09 -1.38 -17.65
CA ASN A 148 -3.13 -1.12 -16.65
C ASN A 148 -2.68 -1.50 -15.22
N TYR A 149 -1.36 -1.43 -14.95
CA TYR A 149 -0.76 -1.90 -13.70
C TYR A 149 -1.51 -1.53 -12.43
N ALA A 150 -1.96 -0.28 -12.30
CA ALA A 150 -2.66 0.16 -11.10
C ALA A 150 -4.03 -0.52 -10.89
N GLU A 151 -4.76 -0.74 -11.98
CA GLU A 151 -6.05 -1.43 -11.94
C GLU A 151 -5.89 -2.93 -11.69
N ASP A 152 -4.90 -3.56 -12.31
CA ASP A 152 -4.58 -4.96 -12.05
C ASP A 152 -4.15 -5.17 -10.58
N MET A 153 -3.33 -4.25 -10.04
CA MET A 153 -2.94 -4.34 -8.63
C MET A 153 -4.13 -4.15 -7.69
N TYR A 154 -5.06 -3.24 -8.01
CA TYR A 154 -6.28 -3.07 -7.23
C TYR A 154 -7.03 -4.40 -7.10
N TYR A 155 -7.25 -5.13 -8.20
CA TYR A 155 -7.95 -6.42 -8.15
C TYR A 155 -7.15 -7.49 -7.40
N ALA A 156 -5.83 -7.53 -7.57
CA ALA A 156 -4.99 -8.47 -6.83
C ALA A 156 -5.04 -8.20 -5.31
N ALA A 157 -5.00 -6.94 -4.90
CA ALA A 157 -5.10 -6.52 -3.51
C ALA A 157 -6.49 -6.82 -2.91
N GLU A 158 -7.56 -6.56 -3.67
CA GLU A 158 -8.94 -6.87 -3.28
C GLU A 158 -9.13 -8.36 -3.03
N ASP A 159 -8.66 -9.22 -3.95
CA ASP A 159 -8.74 -10.68 -3.81
C ASP A 159 -7.95 -11.21 -2.60
N VAL A 160 -6.75 -10.67 -2.35
CA VAL A 160 -5.94 -11.01 -1.18
C VAL A 160 -6.64 -10.61 0.11
N LEU A 161 -7.17 -9.39 0.17
CA LEU A 161 -7.85 -8.88 1.35
C LEU A 161 -9.10 -9.72 1.66
N TYR A 162 -9.94 -9.97 0.65
CA TYR A 162 -11.15 -10.78 0.78
C TYR A 162 -10.86 -12.19 1.28
N MET A 163 -9.81 -12.84 0.75
CA MET A 163 -9.39 -14.15 1.23
C MET A 163 -9.07 -14.13 2.73
N LEU A 164 -8.28 -13.15 3.19
CA LEU A 164 -7.85 -13.07 4.58
C LEU A 164 -8.99 -12.69 5.55
N GLU A 165 -9.98 -11.91 5.09
CA GLU A 165 -11.17 -11.53 5.85
C GLU A 165 -12.13 -12.70 6.06
N ASN A 166 -12.39 -13.51 5.02
CA ASN A 166 -13.30 -14.66 5.13
C ASN A 166 -12.82 -15.66 6.17
N GLU A 167 -11.50 -15.90 6.24
CA GLU A 167 -10.93 -16.79 7.26
C GLU A 167 -11.16 -16.29 8.69
N GLN A 168 -11.14 -14.96 8.89
CA GLN A 168 -11.43 -14.39 10.20
C GLN A 168 -12.87 -14.67 10.63
N SER A 169 -13.81 -14.74 9.68
CA SER A 169 -15.22 -15.03 9.95
C SER A 169 -15.51 -16.52 10.25
N GLU A 170 -14.68 -17.45 9.76
CA GLU A 170 -14.81 -18.89 10.00
C GLU A 170 -14.21 -19.35 11.34
N SER A 171 -13.43 -18.49 11.99
CA SER A 171 -12.77 -18.75 13.28
C SER A 171 -13.58 -18.32 14.52
N VAL A 172 -14.87 -17.98 14.34
CA VAL A 172 -15.82 -17.57 15.41
C VAL A 172 -16.83 -18.67 15.72
#